data_AF-A0A4R4UQT6-F1
#
_entry.id   AF-A0A4R4UQT6-F1
#
_cell.length_a   1.000
_cell.length_b   1.000
_cell.length_c   1.000
_cell.angle_alpha   90.00
_cell.angle_beta   90.00
_cell.angle_gamma   90.00
#
_symmetry.space_group_name_H-M   'P 1'
#
loop_
_entity.id
_entity.type
_entity.pdbx_description
1 polymer ?
#
loop_
_entity_poly.entity_id
_entity_poly.type
_entity_poly.pdbx_seq_one_letter_code
_entity_poly.pdbx_strand_id
1 'polypeptide(L)'
;MSVREAARLVEHLAAEVVAQVHDPGRKGSDVGDEQERRAASLARLRAALTTEELVAQAAAQQAEAASAESVWLGASLADLSAVTGRTRQAARKRWPELGSIHRRRKWLGNHVEDIVHMAGLLAAHAEDLAPGWDRGAFMDNARLLREGLDRCAEDFAEGAPADGDPARRWRDLDALVDTTMRRIIETAGEPATPEAGFALHGATGVLGYYDHATAADRD
;
A
#
# COMPACT_ATOMS: atom_id res chain seq x y z
N MET A 1 -18.65 -7.60 -16.74
CA MET A 1 -17.81 -8.42 -17.64
C MET A 1 -18.28 -9.86 -17.58
N SER A 2 -18.61 -10.45 -18.72
CA SER A 2 -19.00 -11.86 -18.83
C SER A 2 -17.78 -12.76 -18.98
N VAL A 3 -17.94 -14.07 -18.72
CA VAL A 3 -16.89 -15.08 -18.95
C VAL A 3 -16.40 -15.06 -20.41
N ARG A 4 -17.29 -14.78 -21.37
CA ARG A 4 -16.93 -14.67 -22.79
C ARG A 4 -16.06 -13.46 -23.09
N GLU A 5 -16.28 -12.34 -22.42
CA GLU A 5 -15.45 -11.13 -22.56
C GLU A 5 -14.07 -11.35 -21.93
N ALA A 6 -14.02 -11.99 -20.75
CA ALA A 6 -12.77 -12.36 -20.11
C ALA A 6 -11.95 -13.34 -20.96
N ALA A 7 -12.59 -14.34 -21.58
CA ALA A 7 -11.92 -15.28 -22.48
C ALA A 7 -11.31 -14.56 -23.69
N ARG A 8 -12.03 -13.62 -24.32
CA ARG A 8 -11.49 -12.82 -25.43
C ARG A 8 -10.30 -11.95 -25.01
N LEU A 9 -10.35 -11.38 -23.80
CA LEU A 9 -9.23 -10.61 -23.26
C LEU A 9 -7.99 -11.50 -23.08
N VAL A 10 -8.15 -12.69 -22.52
CA VAL A 10 -7.06 -13.66 -22.36
C VAL A 10 -6.50 -14.10 -23.71
N GLU A 11 -7.35 -14.37 -24.70
CA GLU A 11 -6.91 -14.69 -26.07
C GLU A 11 -6.10 -13.55 -26.68
N HIS A 12 -6.54 -12.30 -26.50
CA HIS A 12 -5.82 -11.13 -26.99
C HIS A 12 -4.45 -10.97 -26.32
N LEU A 13 -4.39 -11.11 -24.99
CA LEU A 13 -3.14 -11.06 -24.22
C LEU A 13 -2.16 -12.17 -24.65
N ALA A 14 -2.67 -13.38 -24.89
CA ALA A 14 -1.83 -14.51 -25.33
C ALA A 14 -1.26 -14.32 -26.74
N ALA A 15 -1.93 -13.56 -27.62
CA ALA A 15 -1.42 -13.24 -28.94
C ALA A 15 -0.21 -12.29 -28.90
N GLU A 16 -0.10 -11.45 -27.86
CA GLU A 16 1.03 -10.53 -27.64
C GLU A 16 2.26 -11.24 -27.04
N VAL A 17 2.09 -12.45 -26.49
CA VAL A 17 3.18 -13.22 -25.88
C VAL A 17 3.93 -14.03 -26.95
N VAL A 18 5.18 -13.66 -27.21
CA VAL A 18 6.08 -14.44 -28.07
C VAL A 18 6.67 -15.61 -27.27
N ALA A 19 6.11 -16.80 -27.45
CA ALA A 19 6.61 -18.03 -26.83
C ALA A 19 7.36 -18.90 -27.84
N GLN A 20 8.65 -19.16 -27.56
CA GLN A 20 9.41 -20.18 -28.27
C GLN A 20 9.23 -21.53 -27.58
N VAL A 21 9.00 -22.58 -28.36
CA VAL A 21 8.98 -23.97 -27.90
C VAL A 21 9.94 -24.77 -28.74
N HIS A 22 10.59 -25.75 -28.11
CA HIS A 22 11.38 -26.73 -28.84
C HIS A 22 10.45 -27.55 -29.75
N ASP A 23 10.79 -27.66 -31.03
CA ASP A 23 10.07 -28.53 -31.95
C ASP A 23 10.26 -29.99 -31.51
N PRO A 24 9.20 -30.73 -31.17
CA PRO A 24 9.31 -32.14 -30.78
C PRO A 24 9.73 -33.07 -31.94
N GLY A 25 9.93 -32.53 -33.14
CA GLY A 25 10.35 -33.27 -34.32
C GLY A 25 9.19 -34.00 -35.01
N ARG A 26 9.51 -34.67 -36.12
CA ARG A 26 8.54 -35.43 -36.93
C ARG A 26 8.14 -36.73 -36.24
N LYS A 27 6.86 -37.08 -36.30
CA LYS A 27 6.32 -38.39 -35.92
C LYS A 27 6.04 -39.22 -37.16
N GLY A 28 6.10 -40.54 -37.03
CA GLY A 28 5.88 -41.47 -38.14
C GLY A 28 4.47 -41.39 -38.77
N SER A 29 3.51 -40.82 -38.05
CA SER A 29 2.14 -40.60 -38.51
C SER A 29 1.93 -39.24 -39.19
N ASP A 30 2.93 -38.36 -39.22
CA ASP A 30 2.74 -36.99 -39.73
C ASP A 30 2.52 -36.97 -41.24
N VAL A 31 1.41 -36.38 -41.67
CA VAL A 31 1.05 -36.16 -43.07
C VAL A 31 1.22 -34.68 -43.43
N GLY A 32 1.97 -34.38 -44.48
CA GLY A 32 2.15 -33.00 -44.95
C GLY A 32 2.86 -32.09 -43.94
N ASP A 33 2.23 -30.96 -43.58
CA ASP A 33 2.75 -29.89 -42.72
C ASP A 33 2.40 -30.07 -41.23
N GLU A 34 1.94 -31.26 -40.82
CA GLU A 34 1.45 -31.53 -39.47
C GLU A 34 2.50 -31.27 -38.36
N GLN A 35 3.78 -31.49 -38.64
CA GLN A 35 4.85 -31.16 -37.69
C GLN A 35 4.91 -29.66 -37.41
N GLU A 36 4.90 -28.82 -38.45
CA GLU A 36 4.95 -27.36 -38.32
C GLU A 36 3.69 -26.83 -37.61
N ARG A 37 2.51 -27.34 -37.98
CA ARG A 37 1.25 -26.99 -37.30
C ARG A 37 1.25 -27.38 -35.83
N ARG A 38 1.81 -28.56 -35.50
CA ARG A 38 1.98 -29.01 -34.12
C ARG A 38 2.92 -28.09 -33.34
N ALA A 39 4.09 -27.76 -33.89
CA ALA A 39 5.04 -26.84 -33.28
C ALA A 39 4.39 -25.46 -33.01
N ALA A 40 3.67 -24.90 -33.99
CA ALA A 40 2.92 -23.66 -33.83
C ALA A 40 1.81 -23.77 -32.78
N SER A 41 1.10 -24.90 -32.72
CA SER A 41 0.08 -25.13 -31.69
C SER A 41 0.67 -25.23 -30.28
N LEU A 42 1.83 -25.86 -30.13
CA LEU A 42 2.55 -25.93 -28.86
C LEU A 42 3.07 -24.55 -28.44
N ALA A 43 3.51 -23.71 -29.39
CA ALA A 43 3.90 -22.33 -29.12
C ALA A 43 2.70 -21.52 -28.58
N ARG A 44 1.53 -21.64 -29.22
CA ARG A 44 0.29 -21.02 -28.75
C ARG A 44 -0.12 -21.52 -27.36
N LEU A 45 0.00 -22.82 -27.08
CA LEU A 45 -0.26 -23.37 -25.74
C LEU A 45 0.70 -22.78 -24.71
N ARG A 46 2.00 -22.66 -25.03
CA ARG A 46 2.98 -22.05 -24.12
C ARG A 46 2.66 -20.58 -23.84
N ALA A 47 2.30 -19.81 -24.87
CA ALA A 47 1.86 -18.43 -24.72
C ALA A 47 0.60 -18.31 -23.85
N ALA A 48 -0.37 -19.22 -24.03
CA ALA A 48 -1.58 -19.27 -23.20
C ALA A 48 -1.26 -19.56 -21.72
N LEU A 49 -0.37 -20.52 -21.43
CA LEU A 49 0.07 -20.83 -20.06
C LEU A 49 0.79 -19.65 -19.40
N THR A 50 1.69 -18.97 -20.14
CA THR A 50 2.35 -17.75 -19.64
C THR A 50 1.34 -16.64 -19.35
N THR A 51 0.33 -16.49 -20.22
CA THR A 51 -0.74 -15.50 -20.02
C THR A 51 -1.61 -15.85 -18.82
N GLU A 52 -1.96 -17.12 -18.62
CA GLU A 52 -2.68 -17.59 -17.45
C GLU A 52 -1.96 -17.21 -16.16
N GLU A 53 -0.65 -17.44 -16.08
CA GLU A 53 0.18 -17.08 -14.93
C GLU A 53 0.19 -15.57 -14.67
N LEU A 54 0.39 -14.75 -15.72
CA LEU A 54 0.38 -13.29 -15.62
C LEU A 54 -0.99 -12.75 -15.17
N VAL A 55 -2.07 -13.27 -15.74
CA VAL A 55 -3.44 -12.88 -15.37
C VAL A 55 -3.76 -13.29 -13.94
N ALA A 56 -3.34 -14.49 -13.51
CA ALA A 56 -3.52 -14.94 -12.14
C ALA A 56 -2.74 -14.05 -11.15
N GLN A 57 -1.50 -13.68 -11.47
CA GLN A 57 -0.69 -12.78 -10.66
C GLN A 57 -1.32 -11.39 -10.57
N ALA A 58 -1.72 -10.79 -11.69
CA ALA A 58 -2.38 -9.49 -11.73
C ALA A 58 -3.70 -9.49 -10.96
N ALA A 59 -4.52 -10.54 -11.10
CA ALA A 59 -5.76 -10.69 -10.35
C ALA A 59 -5.51 -10.84 -8.84
N ALA A 60 -4.45 -11.54 -8.43
CA ALA A 60 -4.06 -11.67 -7.04
C ALA A 60 -3.64 -10.30 -6.45
N GLN A 61 -2.80 -9.55 -7.16
CA GLN A 61 -2.37 -8.20 -6.78
C GLN A 61 -3.55 -7.23 -6.68
N GLN A 62 -4.47 -7.28 -7.64
CA GLN A 62 -5.68 -6.45 -7.61
C GLN A 62 -6.57 -6.78 -6.40
N ALA A 63 -6.75 -8.06 -6.10
CA ALA A 63 -7.55 -8.49 -4.94
C ALA A 63 -6.89 -8.08 -3.61
N GLU A 64 -5.56 -8.17 -3.53
CA GLU A 64 -4.78 -7.65 -2.41
C GLU A 64 -4.96 -6.14 -2.23
N ALA A 65 -4.75 -5.35 -3.28
CA ALA A 65 -4.95 -3.90 -3.26
C ALA A 65 -6.36 -3.50 -2.82
N ALA A 66 -7.38 -4.13 -3.40
CA ALA A 66 -8.79 -3.87 -3.06
C ALA A 66 -9.12 -4.27 -1.61
N SER A 67 -8.54 -5.36 -1.11
CA SER A 67 -8.71 -5.75 0.30
C SER A 67 -8.04 -4.76 1.25
N ALA A 68 -6.82 -4.31 0.94
CA ALA A 68 -6.11 -3.32 1.73
C ALA A 68 -6.86 -1.97 1.76
N GLU A 69 -7.34 -1.52 0.60
CA GLU A 69 -8.19 -0.32 0.48
C GLU A 69 -9.46 -0.44 1.33
N SER A 70 -10.14 -1.58 1.27
CA SER A 70 -11.33 -1.83 2.11
C SER A 70 -11.02 -1.71 3.60
N VAL A 71 -9.88 -2.24 4.06
CA VAL A 71 -9.47 -2.13 5.47
C VAL A 71 -9.09 -0.70 5.85
N TRP A 72 -8.43 0.05 4.96
CA TRP A 72 -8.20 1.49 5.16
C TRP A 72 -9.50 2.29 5.26
N LEU A 73 -10.56 1.85 4.59
CA LEU A 73 -11.90 2.42 4.72
C LEU A 73 -12.67 1.92 5.96
N GLY A 74 -12.07 1.04 6.76
CA GLY A 74 -12.63 0.56 8.03
C GLY A 74 -13.25 -0.83 7.98
N ALA A 75 -13.14 -1.57 6.87
CA ALA A 75 -13.58 -2.96 6.83
C ALA A 75 -12.78 -3.82 7.82
N SER A 76 -13.49 -4.70 8.51
CA SER A 76 -12.90 -5.71 9.39
C SER A 76 -12.58 -6.99 8.61
N LEU A 77 -11.78 -7.88 9.22
CA LEU A 77 -11.58 -9.23 8.67
C LEU A 77 -12.89 -10.03 8.55
N ALA A 78 -13.91 -9.70 9.35
CA ALA A 78 -15.21 -10.35 9.24
C ALA A 78 -15.96 -9.93 7.98
N ASP A 79 -15.86 -8.65 7.59
CA ASP A 79 -16.46 -8.13 6.36
C ASP A 79 -15.81 -8.77 5.13
N LEU A 80 -14.48 -8.91 5.14
CA LEU A 80 -13.75 -9.61 4.08
C LEU A 80 -14.10 -11.11 4.01
N SER A 81 -14.32 -11.75 5.16
CA SER A 81 -14.82 -13.14 5.20
C SER A 81 -16.20 -13.27 4.55
N ALA A 82 -17.10 -12.32 4.81
CA ALA A 82 -18.44 -12.32 4.21
C ALA A 82 -18.37 -12.18 2.68
N VAL A 83 -17.54 -11.27 2.16
CA VAL A 83 -17.38 -11.06 0.70
C VAL A 83 -16.72 -12.24 0.01
N THR A 84 -15.73 -12.87 0.65
CA THR A 84 -14.98 -13.99 0.05
C THR A 84 -15.68 -15.34 0.21
N GLY A 85 -16.71 -15.43 1.07
CA GLY A 85 -17.33 -16.70 1.46
C GLY A 85 -16.37 -17.63 2.23
N ARG A 86 -15.30 -17.09 2.81
CA ARG A 86 -14.25 -17.84 3.51
C ARG A 86 -14.15 -17.43 4.97
N THR A 87 -13.53 -18.26 5.80
CA THR A 87 -13.31 -17.96 7.21
C THR A 87 -12.31 -16.80 7.40
N ARG A 88 -12.32 -16.17 8.58
CA ARG A 88 -11.37 -15.09 8.93
C ARG A 88 -9.92 -15.55 8.85
N GLN A 89 -9.66 -16.79 9.27
CA GLN A 89 -8.33 -17.39 9.20
C GLN A 89 -7.86 -17.57 7.75
N ALA A 90 -8.77 -17.94 6.83
CA ALA A 90 -8.44 -18.05 5.42
C ALA A 90 -8.14 -16.68 4.79
N ALA A 91 -8.85 -15.62 5.19
CA ALA A 91 -8.54 -14.25 4.77
C ALA A 91 -7.18 -13.79 5.30
N ARG A 92 -6.87 -14.01 6.59
CA ARG A 92 -5.56 -13.69 7.20
C ARG A 92 -4.41 -14.45 6.55
N LYS A 93 -4.61 -15.73 6.20
CA LYS A 93 -3.60 -16.53 5.48
C LYS A 93 -3.36 -16.02 4.06
N ARG A 94 -4.42 -15.54 3.39
CA ARG A 94 -4.33 -15.01 2.03
C ARG A 94 -3.68 -13.63 1.98
N TRP A 95 -3.98 -12.77 2.96
CA TRP A 95 -3.49 -11.40 3.02
C TRP A 95 -2.93 -11.11 4.44
N PRO A 96 -1.66 -11.47 4.69
CA PRO A 96 -1.07 -11.36 6.03
C PRO A 96 -1.00 -9.92 6.54
N GLU A 97 -0.83 -8.94 5.65
CA GLU A 97 -0.64 -7.52 6.00
C GLU A 97 -1.91 -6.83 6.53
N LEU A 98 -3.11 -7.41 6.30
CA LEU A 98 -4.37 -6.76 6.68
C LEU A 98 -4.51 -6.54 8.17
N GLY A 99 -3.89 -7.40 9.00
CA GLY A 99 -3.88 -7.21 10.45
C GLY A 99 -3.14 -5.93 10.85
N SER A 100 -2.00 -5.65 10.20
CA SER A 100 -1.23 -4.43 10.41
C SER A 100 -1.99 -3.19 9.95
N ILE A 101 -2.59 -3.25 8.75
CA ILE A 101 -3.40 -2.14 8.21
C ILE A 101 -4.59 -1.85 9.14
N HIS A 102 -5.28 -2.88 9.65
CA HIS A 102 -6.42 -2.69 10.55
C HIS A 102 -6.02 -1.99 11.86
N ARG A 103 -4.91 -2.39 12.49
CA ARG A 103 -4.43 -1.74 13.72
C ARG A 103 -4.05 -0.28 13.49
N ARG A 104 -3.28 0.00 12.43
CA ARG A 104 -2.93 1.38 12.01
C ARG A 104 -4.18 2.22 11.81
N ARG A 105 -5.10 1.76 10.96
CA ARG A 105 -6.35 2.47 10.67
C ARG A 105 -7.19 2.73 11.91
N LYS A 106 -7.30 1.74 12.81
CA LYS A 106 -8.05 1.86 14.07
C LYS A 106 -7.44 2.91 14.98
N TRP A 107 -6.12 2.91 15.14
CA TRP A 107 -5.42 3.90 15.97
C TRP A 107 -5.55 5.31 15.37
N LEU A 108 -5.24 5.46 14.08
CA LEU A 108 -5.34 6.76 13.39
C LEU A 108 -6.74 7.37 13.50
N GLY A 109 -7.80 6.55 13.41
CA GLY A 109 -9.18 6.99 13.54
C GLY A 109 -9.55 7.61 14.89
N ASN A 110 -8.78 7.32 15.95
CA ASN A 110 -9.00 7.85 17.28
C ASN A 110 -8.07 9.02 17.64
N HIS A 111 -7.09 9.33 16.80
CA HIS A 111 -5.96 10.21 17.16
C HIS A 111 -5.67 11.29 16.11
N VAL A 112 -6.56 11.54 15.15
CA VAL A 112 -6.34 12.57 14.10
C VAL A 112 -5.98 13.93 14.72
N GLU A 113 -6.75 14.39 15.70
CA GLU A 113 -6.53 15.69 16.36
C GLU A 113 -5.20 15.73 17.11
N ASP A 114 -4.87 14.68 17.87
CA ASP A 114 -3.61 14.55 18.60
C ASP A 114 -2.40 14.61 17.66
N ILE A 115 -2.48 13.88 16.54
CA ILE A 115 -1.42 13.84 15.52
C ILE A 115 -1.23 15.23 14.92
N VAL A 116 -2.32 15.86 14.43
CA VAL A 116 -2.26 17.18 13.79
C VAL A 116 -1.74 18.23 14.76
N HIS A 117 -2.18 18.19 16.02
CA HIS A 117 -1.71 19.12 17.05
C HIS A 117 -0.20 18.97 17.28
N MET A 118 0.29 17.75 17.53
CA MET A 118 1.69 17.54 17.87
C MET A 118 2.64 17.69 16.68
N ALA A 119 2.22 17.28 15.48
CA ALA A 119 2.93 17.59 14.25
C ALA A 119 2.96 19.10 13.98
N GLY A 120 1.87 19.82 14.26
CA GLY A 120 1.81 21.28 14.16
C GLY A 120 2.83 21.96 15.07
N LEU A 121 2.92 21.53 16.32
CA LEU A 121 3.93 22.04 17.26
C LEU A 121 5.37 21.75 16.80
N LEU A 122 5.64 20.53 16.32
CA LEU A 122 6.94 20.17 15.73
C LEU A 122 7.29 21.10 14.56
N ALA A 123 6.35 21.32 13.64
CA ALA A 123 6.58 22.14 12.47
C ALA A 123 6.79 23.62 12.79
N ALA A 124 6.09 24.13 13.81
CA ALA A 124 6.20 25.50 14.30
C ALA A 124 7.55 25.77 14.98
N HIS A 125 8.10 24.77 15.68
CA HIS A 125 9.39 24.87 16.38
C HIS A 125 10.56 24.27 15.62
N ALA A 126 10.42 24.01 14.31
CA ALA A 126 11.45 23.37 13.51
C ALA A 126 12.80 24.10 13.54
N GLU A 127 12.80 25.44 13.51
CA GLU A 127 14.04 26.23 13.54
C GLU A 127 14.82 26.06 14.85
N ASP A 128 14.11 25.89 15.97
CA ASP A 128 14.66 25.68 17.32
C ASP A 128 15.08 24.22 17.57
N LEU A 129 14.69 23.31 16.68
CA LEU A 129 15.02 21.88 16.70
C LEU A 129 16.07 21.51 15.65
N ALA A 130 16.44 22.42 14.76
CA ALA A 130 17.29 22.09 13.63
C ALA A 130 18.72 21.72 14.09
N PRO A 131 19.27 20.57 13.66
CA PRO A 131 20.61 20.16 14.02
C PRO A 131 21.66 21.06 13.38
N GLY A 132 22.76 21.32 14.10
CA GLY A 132 23.85 22.15 13.59
C GLY A 132 24.60 21.56 12.39
N TRP A 133 24.58 20.24 12.21
CA TRP A 133 25.37 19.51 11.21
C TRP A 133 24.59 19.13 9.94
N ASP A 134 23.26 19.21 9.95
CA ASP A 134 22.41 18.93 8.78
C ASP A 134 21.09 19.73 8.78
N ARG A 135 21.20 21.04 9.02
CA ARG A 135 20.03 21.95 9.05
C ARG A 135 19.22 21.88 7.75
N GLY A 136 19.88 21.76 6.60
CA GLY A 136 19.22 21.75 5.29
C GLY A 136 18.22 20.60 5.16
N ALA A 137 18.67 19.35 5.34
CA ALA A 137 17.80 18.19 5.20
C ALA A 137 16.72 18.15 6.29
N PHE A 138 17.03 18.61 7.51
CA PHE A 138 16.03 18.74 8.57
C PHE A 138 14.90 19.70 8.17
N MET A 139 15.25 20.89 7.66
CA MET A 139 14.27 21.88 7.24
C MET A 139 13.45 21.44 6.01
N ASP A 140 14.03 20.62 5.14
CA ASP A 140 13.29 19.96 4.07
C ASP A 140 12.23 19.00 4.63
N ASN A 141 12.56 18.19 5.63
CA ASN A 141 11.57 17.33 6.29
C ASN A 141 10.51 18.16 7.02
N ALA A 142 10.90 19.26 7.70
CA ALA A 142 9.95 20.17 8.34
C ALA A 142 8.98 20.81 7.34
N ARG A 143 9.44 21.11 6.12
CA ARG A 143 8.57 21.56 5.02
C ARG A 143 7.60 20.45 4.61
N LEU A 144 8.07 19.22 4.41
CA LEU A 144 7.20 18.08 4.08
C LEU A 144 6.15 17.83 5.17
N LEU A 145 6.50 18.05 6.45
CA LEU A 145 5.56 17.96 7.57
C LEU A 145 4.46 19.02 7.46
N ARG A 146 4.81 20.29 7.17
CA ARG A 146 3.83 21.36 6.97
C ARG A 146 2.90 21.06 5.79
N GLU A 147 3.46 20.67 4.65
CA GLU A 147 2.65 20.29 3.48
C GLU A 147 1.74 19.09 3.77
N GLY A 148 2.19 18.15 4.59
CA GLY A 148 1.38 17.02 5.05
C GLY A 148 0.25 17.43 6.00
N LEU A 149 0.50 18.39 6.89
CA LEU A 149 -0.50 18.99 7.77
C LEU A 149 -1.56 19.76 6.98
N ASP A 150 -1.16 20.55 6.00
CA ASP A 150 -2.08 21.29 5.13
C ASP A 150 -3.01 20.33 4.39
N ARG A 151 -2.46 19.24 3.82
CA ARG A 151 -3.26 18.16 3.20
C ARG A 151 -4.20 17.48 4.19
N CYS A 152 -3.73 17.16 5.40
CA CYS A 152 -4.59 16.56 6.42
C CYS A 152 -5.74 17.50 6.82
N ALA A 153 -5.49 18.80 6.91
CA ALA A 153 -6.55 19.76 7.19
C ALA A 153 -7.62 19.76 6.09
N GLU A 154 -7.22 19.68 4.82
CA GLU A 154 -8.14 19.58 3.68
C GLU A 154 -8.91 18.24 3.66
N ASP A 155 -8.21 17.12 3.83
CA ASP A 155 -8.77 15.75 3.73
C ASP A 155 -9.77 15.40 4.85
N PHE A 156 -9.64 16.06 6.00
CA PHE A 156 -10.47 15.84 7.19
C PHE A 156 -11.42 17.02 7.50
N ALA A 157 -11.46 18.06 6.66
CA ALA A 157 -12.40 19.17 6.81
C ALA A 157 -13.87 18.73 6.66
N GLU A 158 -14.76 19.45 7.33
CA GLU A 158 -16.20 19.31 7.13
C GLU A 158 -16.56 19.72 5.69
N GLY A 159 -17.00 18.75 4.87
CA GLY A 159 -17.27 18.96 3.45
C GLY A 159 -16.11 18.64 2.50
N ALA A 160 -15.07 17.94 2.99
CA ALA A 160 -14.02 17.40 2.13
C ALA A 160 -14.62 16.66 0.91
N PRO A 161 -14.05 16.80 -0.30
CA PRO A 161 -14.62 16.25 -1.53
C PRO A 161 -14.92 14.75 -1.39
N ALA A 162 -16.12 14.34 -1.81
CA ALA A 162 -16.48 12.92 -1.91
C ALA A 162 -15.79 12.24 -3.11
N ASP A 163 -15.16 13.04 -3.98
CA ASP A 163 -14.59 12.63 -5.25
C ASP A 163 -13.13 12.24 -5.04
N GLY A 164 -12.75 10.98 -5.36
CA GLY A 164 -11.36 10.51 -5.28
C GLY A 164 -11.21 9.15 -4.62
N ASP A 165 -10.04 8.90 -4.02
CA ASP A 165 -9.69 7.72 -3.21
C ASP A 165 -9.83 8.07 -1.72
N PRO A 166 -10.94 7.71 -1.03
CA PRO A 166 -11.14 8.08 0.37
C PRO A 166 -10.26 7.30 1.35
N ALA A 167 -9.56 6.25 0.89
CA ALA A 167 -8.57 5.53 1.68
C ALA A 167 -7.24 6.30 1.71
N ARG A 168 -6.98 7.12 0.68
CA ARG A 168 -5.75 7.91 0.56
C ARG A 168 -5.49 8.78 1.79
N ARG A 169 -6.47 9.55 2.28
CA ARG A 169 -6.30 10.40 3.49
C ARG A 169 -5.77 9.64 4.70
N TRP A 170 -6.16 8.37 4.87
CA TRP A 170 -5.69 7.54 5.97
C TRP A 170 -4.27 7.07 5.75
N ARG A 171 -3.90 6.74 4.50
CA ARG A 171 -2.51 6.41 4.14
C ARG A 171 -1.59 7.61 4.26
N ASP A 172 -2.07 8.80 3.88
CA ASP A 172 -1.32 10.04 3.93
C ASP A 172 -1.10 10.47 5.40
N LEU A 173 -2.11 10.30 6.27
CA LEU A 173 -1.95 10.47 7.72
C LEU A 173 -1.01 9.42 8.35
N ASP A 174 -1.07 8.16 7.90
CA ASP A 174 -0.13 7.10 8.32
C ASP A 174 1.31 7.48 7.97
N ALA A 175 1.55 7.91 6.73
CA ALA A 175 2.86 8.35 6.26
C ALA A 175 3.35 9.63 6.95
N LEU A 176 2.43 10.54 7.33
CA LEU A 176 2.76 11.72 8.11
C LEU A 176 3.38 11.32 9.45
N VAL A 177 2.80 10.34 10.14
CA VAL A 177 3.30 9.85 11.43
C VAL A 177 4.54 8.97 11.26
N ASP A 178 4.41 7.87 10.51
CA ASP A 178 5.40 6.78 10.48
C ASP A 178 6.66 7.16 9.71
N THR A 179 6.55 8.06 8.74
CA THR A 179 7.70 8.51 7.93
C THR A 179 8.13 9.92 8.30
N THR A 180 7.22 10.90 8.21
CA THR A 180 7.62 12.32 8.23
C THR A 180 7.93 12.80 9.65
N MET A 181 7.02 12.59 10.60
CA MET A 181 7.24 12.91 12.01
C MET A 181 8.40 12.11 12.59
N ARG A 182 8.43 10.79 12.33
CA ARG A 182 9.54 9.92 12.75
C ARG A 182 10.89 10.47 12.31
N ARG A 183 11.04 10.83 11.03
CA ARG A 183 12.30 11.35 10.50
C ARG A 183 12.71 12.68 11.15
N ILE A 184 11.76 13.57 11.43
CA ILE A 184 12.03 14.82 12.15
C ILE A 184 12.50 14.53 13.57
N ILE A 185 11.81 13.63 14.29
CA ILE A 185 12.18 13.24 15.65
C ILE A 185 13.59 12.63 15.69
N GLU A 186 13.90 11.74 14.76
CA GLU A 186 15.20 11.05 14.68
C GLU A 186 16.37 11.97 14.33
N THR A 187 16.11 13.07 13.63
CA THR A 187 17.14 14.00 13.14
C THR A 187 17.18 15.33 13.88
N ALA A 188 16.27 15.55 14.83
CA ALA A 188 16.25 16.76 15.65
C ALA A 188 17.56 16.92 16.44
N GLY A 189 18.02 18.17 16.54
CA GLY A 189 19.08 18.56 17.46
C GLY A 189 18.58 18.72 18.89
N GLU A 190 19.48 19.17 19.78
CA GLU A 190 19.09 19.59 21.12
C GLU A 190 18.15 20.80 21.04
N PRO A 191 16.97 20.77 21.69
CA PRO A 191 16.04 21.88 21.63
C PRO A 191 16.64 23.17 22.19
N ALA A 192 16.58 24.25 21.42
CA ALA A 192 17.07 25.56 21.83
C ALA A 192 16.15 26.24 22.87
N THR A 193 14.88 25.81 22.96
CA THR A 193 13.86 26.39 23.84
C THR A 193 13.06 25.30 24.58
N PRO A 194 12.48 25.60 25.77
CA PRO A 194 11.58 24.68 26.45
C PRO A 194 10.36 24.28 25.62
N GLU A 195 9.83 25.19 24.81
CA GLU A 195 8.67 24.97 23.94
C GLU A 195 9.00 23.97 22.82
N ALA A 196 10.17 24.11 22.19
CA ALA A 196 10.69 23.13 21.24
C ALA A 196 10.90 21.76 21.90
N GLY A 197 11.40 21.74 23.14
CA GLY A 197 11.54 20.52 23.94
C GLY A 197 10.21 19.83 24.23
N PHE A 198 9.17 20.60 24.56
CA PHE A 198 7.80 20.09 24.73
C PHE A 198 7.25 19.48 23.43
N ALA A 199 7.39 20.20 22.30
CA ALA A 199 6.94 19.74 20.99
C ALA A 199 7.61 18.41 20.60
N LEU A 200 8.93 18.32 20.73
CA LEU A 200 9.70 17.11 20.42
C LEU A 200 9.32 15.94 21.34
N HIS A 201 9.23 16.19 22.65
CA HIS A 201 8.88 15.15 23.63
C HIS A 201 7.48 14.60 23.39
N GLY A 202 6.48 15.47 23.23
CA GLY A 202 5.12 15.00 23.02
C GLY A 202 4.95 14.29 21.68
N ALA A 203 5.59 14.74 20.59
CA ALA A 203 5.55 14.04 19.31
C ALA A 203 6.25 12.67 19.37
N THR A 204 7.34 12.57 20.14
CA THR A 204 7.96 11.28 20.48
C THR A 204 6.97 10.37 21.22
N GLY A 205 6.18 10.92 22.15
CA GLY A 205 5.10 10.20 22.82
C GLY A 205 4.05 9.67 21.85
N VAL A 206 3.54 10.50 20.94
CA VAL A 206 2.58 10.09 19.90
C VAL A 206 3.14 8.95 19.06
N LEU A 207 4.39 9.08 18.59
CA LEU A 207 5.05 8.04 17.81
C LEU A 207 5.24 6.75 18.60
N GLY A 208 5.62 6.83 19.87
CA GLY A 208 5.75 5.65 20.74
C GLY A 208 4.43 4.91 20.96
N TYR A 209 3.33 5.64 21.12
CA TYR A 209 1.99 5.04 21.20
C TYR A 209 1.54 4.42 19.88
N TYR A 210 1.84 5.09 18.76
CA TYR A 210 1.61 4.54 17.42
C TYR A 210 2.37 3.22 17.23
N ASP A 211 3.66 3.17 17.54
CA ASP A 211 4.50 1.98 17.43
C ASP A 211 3.97 0.84 18.30
N HIS A 212 3.59 1.14 19.54
CA HIS A 212 3.02 0.15 20.45
C HIS A 212 1.69 -0.41 19.94
N ALA A 213 0.80 0.46 19.43
CA ALA A 213 -0.52 0.05 18.97
C ALA A 213 -0.50 -0.70 17.63
N THR A 214 0.52 -0.49 16.81
CA THR A 214 0.60 -1.03 15.45
C THR A 214 1.51 -2.24 15.34
N ALA A 215 2.41 -2.43 16.30
CA ALA A 215 3.25 -3.62 16.43
C ALA A 215 2.44 -4.90 16.23
N ALA A 216 3.03 -5.86 15.52
CA ALA A 216 2.45 -7.20 15.46
C ALA A 216 2.47 -7.80 16.86
N ASP A 217 1.33 -8.33 17.30
CA ASP A 217 1.32 -9.25 18.45
C ASP A 217 2.37 -10.32 18.14
N ARG A 218 3.41 -10.38 18.97
CA ARG A 218 4.34 -11.50 18.99
C ARG A 218 3.56 -12.68 19.54
N ASP A 219 2.86 -13.38 18.65
CA ASP A 219 2.33 -14.72 18.90
C ASP A 219 3.50 -15.71 19.08
#